data_AF-A0A7I7JVX5-F1
#
_entry.id   AF-A0A7I7JVX5-F1
#
_cell.length_a   1.000
_cell.length_b   1.000
_cell.length_c   1.000
_cell.angle_alpha   90.00
_cell.angle_beta   90.00
_cell.angle_gamma   90.00
#
_symmetry.space_group_name_H-M   'P 1'
#
loop_
_entity.id
_entity.type
_entity.pdbx_description
1 polymer ?
#
loop_
_entity_poly.entity_id
_entity_poly.type
_entity_poly.pdbx_seq_one_letter_code
_entity_poly.pdbx_strand_id
1 'polypeptide(L)'
;MTTMTPEDAIKAASSLARDIADGGLSPSDLERQAVAECRELFGTVAGPGDPLWELHRDIACQVLALDGVPSDELAEWLAVARQRAGEPVAAVVSLPLPKPDEAPVTAPEPETPASEADSPEHGGAPATGADPAPAVPSSPRPDRYDPLAGWQPGNTRRNR
;
A
#
# COMPACT_ATOMS: atom_id res chain seq x y z
N MET A 1 27.48 22.91 -10.47
CA MET A 1 26.79 22.34 -11.64
C MET A 1 27.84 22.10 -12.71
N THR A 2 28.17 20.84 -12.99
CA THR A 2 28.96 20.50 -14.17
C THR A 2 28.08 20.70 -15.40
N THR A 3 28.49 21.57 -16.31
CA THR A 3 27.79 21.80 -17.58
C THR A 3 27.97 20.58 -18.47
N MET A 4 26.90 19.84 -18.71
CA MET A 4 26.83 18.71 -19.63
C MET A 4 27.06 19.20 -21.07
N THR A 5 28.05 18.62 -21.76
CA THR A 5 28.31 18.95 -23.16
C THR A 5 27.46 18.09 -24.10
N PRO A 6 27.25 18.49 -25.37
CA PRO A 6 26.58 17.64 -26.35
C PRO A 6 27.27 16.29 -26.56
N GLU A 7 28.60 16.25 -26.51
CA GLU A 7 29.40 15.02 -26.65
C GLU A 7 29.13 14.05 -25.50
N ASP A 8 29.00 14.56 -24.27
CA ASP A 8 28.65 13.76 -23.09
C ASP A 8 27.25 13.14 -23.24
N ALA A 9 26.29 13.93 -23.75
CA ALA A 9 24.92 13.47 -23.99
C ALA A 9 24.88 12.33 -25.02
N ILE A 10 25.59 12.50 -26.14
CA ILE A 10 25.66 11.49 -27.21
C ILE A 10 26.33 10.22 -26.70
N LYS A 11 27.41 10.35 -25.94
CA LYS A 11 28.11 9.21 -25.35
C LYS A 11 27.23 8.45 -24.36
N ALA A 12 26.50 9.16 -23.50
CA ALA A 12 25.57 8.56 -22.55
C ALA A 12 24.43 7.81 -23.28
N ALA A 13 23.79 8.44 -24.26
CA ALA A 13 22.73 7.82 -25.04
C ALA A 13 23.22 6.58 -25.83
N SER A 14 24.42 6.65 -26.41
CA SER A 14 25.00 5.52 -27.15
C SER A 14 25.39 4.36 -26.22
N SER A 15 25.84 4.66 -24.99
CA SER A 15 26.09 3.64 -23.97
C SER A 15 24.79 2.92 -23.62
N LEU A 16 23.74 3.68 -23.33
CA LEU A 16 22.42 3.14 -22.99
C LEU A 16 21.88 2.23 -24.11
N ALA A 17 21.99 2.68 -25.37
CA ALA A 17 21.55 1.91 -26.52
C ALA A 17 22.32 0.58 -26.66
N ARG A 18 23.63 0.58 -26.36
CA ARG A 18 24.45 -0.64 -26.36
C ARG A 18 24.04 -1.58 -25.23
N ASP A 19 23.87 -1.07 -24.01
CA ASP A 19 23.48 -1.90 -22.86
C ASP A 19 22.11 -2.57 -23.07
N ILE A 20 21.19 -1.90 -23.76
CA ILE A 20 19.91 -2.48 -24.17
C ILE A 20 20.10 -3.53 -25.28
N ALA A 21 20.89 -3.24 -26.31
CA ALA A 21 21.13 -4.16 -27.42
C ALA A 21 21.83 -5.45 -26.98
N ASP A 22 22.73 -5.35 -26.02
CA ASP A 22 23.47 -6.47 -25.44
C ASP A 22 22.67 -7.22 -24.36
N GLY A 23 21.46 -6.76 -24.03
CA GLY A 23 20.56 -7.37 -23.03
C GLY A 23 20.99 -7.13 -21.58
N GLY A 24 21.98 -6.27 -21.34
CA GLY A 24 22.43 -5.89 -20.00
C GLY A 24 21.49 -4.92 -19.27
N LEU A 25 20.57 -4.28 -20.02
CA LEU A 25 19.54 -3.41 -19.48
C LEU A 25 18.22 -3.64 -20.19
N SER A 26 17.18 -4.03 -19.45
CA SER A 26 15.83 -4.13 -20.02
C SER A 26 15.04 -2.83 -19.81
N PRO A 27 14.06 -2.51 -20.68
CA PRO A 27 13.16 -1.37 -20.47
C PRO A 27 12.45 -1.41 -19.12
N SER A 28 12.08 -2.60 -18.65
CA SER A 28 11.44 -2.80 -17.34
C SER A 28 12.37 -2.46 -16.17
N ASP A 29 13.69 -2.59 -16.33
CA ASP A 29 14.65 -2.17 -15.30
C ASP A 29 14.70 -0.64 -15.18
N LEU A 30 14.67 0.05 -16.32
CA LEU A 30 14.60 1.51 -16.38
C LEU A 30 13.30 2.04 -15.78
N GLU A 31 12.17 1.43 -16.08
CA GLU A 31 10.87 1.80 -15.49
C GLU A 31 10.88 1.63 -13.97
N ARG A 32 11.40 0.51 -13.47
CA ARG A 32 11.51 0.29 -12.02
C ARG A 32 12.42 1.32 -11.36
N GLN A 33 13.53 1.67 -11.99
CA GLN A 33 14.43 2.70 -11.50
C GLN A 33 13.75 4.08 -11.47
N ALA A 34 13.07 4.47 -12.54
CA ALA A 34 12.35 5.73 -12.61
C ALA A 34 11.27 5.82 -11.52
N VAL A 35 10.51 4.74 -11.29
CA VAL A 35 9.52 4.71 -10.19
C VAL A 35 10.18 4.82 -8.82
N ALA A 36 11.33 4.18 -8.61
CA ALA A 36 12.08 4.30 -7.35
C ALA A 36 12.55 5.74 -7.12
N GLU A 37 13.13 6.39 -8.12
CA GLU A 37 13.56 7.79 -8.05
C GLU A 37 12.38 8.74 -7.83
N CYS A 38 11.25 8.53 -8.53
CA CYS A 38 10.04 9.32 -8.30
C CYS A 38 9.54 9.17 -6.86
N ARG A 39 9.59 7.97 -6.26
CA ARG A 39 9.22 7.77 -4.85
C ARG A 39 10.19 8.46 -3.90
N GLU A 40 11.47 8.49 -4.22
CA GLU A 40 12.46 9.18 -3.39
C GLU A 40 12.29 10.70 -3.45
N LEU A 41 12.10 11.25 -4.65
CA LEU A 41 12.03 12.70 -4.90
C LEU A 41 10.65 13.32 -4.61
N PHE A 42 9.58 12.55 -4.84
CA PHE A 42 8.19 13.01 -4.82
C PHE A 42 7.28 12.12 -3.96
N GLY A 43 7.79 11.05 -3.34
CA GLY A 43 6.96 10.16 -2.52
C GLY A 43 6.68 10.66 -1.11
N THR A 44 7.35 11.73 -0.66
CA THR A 44 7.17 12.31 0.68
C THR A 44 6.89 13.80 0.59
N VAL A 45 5.91 14.27 1.34
CA VAL A 45 5.50 15.68 1.38
C VAL A 45 5.79 16.28 2.75
N ALA A 46 6.60 17.34 2.81
CA ALA A 46 7.00 17.97 4.07
C ALA A 46 6.02 19.03 4.60
N GLY A 47 5.00 19.40 3.83
CA GLY A 47 3.99 20.41 4.19
C GLY A 47 4.00 21.63 3.26
N PRO A 48 3.24 22.71 3.59
CA PRO A 48 3.06 23.88 2.71
C PRO A 48 4.34 24.65 2.33
N GLY A 49 5.43 24.45 3.06
CA GLY A 49 6.74 25.06 2.75
C GLY A 49 7.57 24.25 1.73
N ASP A 50 7.10 23.07 1.34
CA ASP A 50 7.76 22.22 0.34
C ASP A 50 7.62 22.83 -1.06
N PRO A 51 8.71 23.00 -1.85
CA PRO A 51 8.62 23.51 -3.21
C PRO A 51 7.68 22.72 -4.13
N LEU A 52 7.45 21.43 -3.84
CA LEU A 52 6.59 20.55 -4.62
C LEU A 52 5.14 20.52 -4.08
N TRP A 53 4.81 21.31 -3.06
CA TRP A 53 3.51 21.25 -2.37
C TRP A 53 2.31 21.40 -3.30
N GLU A 54 2.30 22.42 -4.17
CA GLU A 54 1.18 22.66 -5.08
C GLU A 54 0.99 21.50 -6.08
N LEU A 55 2.07 20.92 -6.58
CA LEU A 55 2.02 19.76 -7.46
C LEU A 55 1.40 18.54 -6.75
N HIS A 56 1.79 18.29 -5.50
CA HIS A 56 1.17 17.22 -4.69
C HIS A 56 -0.31 17.46 -4.46
N ARG A 57 -0.72 18.71 -4.20
CA ARG A 57 -2.14 19.06 -4.03
C ARG A 57 -2.92 18.79 -5.30
N ASP A 58 -2.40 19.22 -6.45
CA ASP A 58 -3.07 19.04 -7.74
C ASP A 58 -3.18 17.56 -8.12
N ILE A 59 -2.15 16.75 -7.84
CA ILE A 59 -2.21 15.30 -8.03
C ILE A 59 -3.22 14.66 -7.08
N ALA A 60 -3.22 15.03 -5.79
CA ALA A 60 -4.18 14.51 -4.83
C ALA A 60 -5.63 14.85 -5.23
N CYS A 61 -5.89 16.08 -5.68
CA CYS A 61 -7.20 16.47 -6.17
C CYS A 61 -7.63 15.65 -7.40
N GLN A 62 -6.72 15.39 -8.34
CA GLN A 62 -7.01 14.54 -9.50
C GLN A 62 -7.30 13.08 -9.10
N VAL A 63 -6.51 12.52 -8.17
CA VAL A 63 -6.73 11.17 -7.64
C VAL A 63 -8.12 11.06 -7.01
N LEU A 64 -8.51 12.03 -6.19
CA LEU A 64 -9.85 12.07 -5.58
C LEU A 64 -10.96 12.21 -6.64
N ALA A 65 -10.75 13.02 -7.69
CA ALA A 65 -11.73 13.19 -8.76
C ALA A 65 -11.93 11.94 -9.63
N LEU A 66 -10.99 11.00 -9.59
CA LEU A 66 -11.03 9.72 -10.31
C LEU A 66 -11.35 8.54 -9.39
N ASP A 67 -11.94 8.80 -8.22
CA ASP A 67 -12.29 7.80 -7.22
C ASP A 67 -11.08 6.94 -6.78
N GLY A 68 -9.88 7.51 -6.79
CA GLY A 68 -8.64 6.79 -6.47
C GLY A 68 -8.44 6.46 -4.99
N VAL A 69 -9.30 6.98 -4.11
CA VAL A 69 -9.37 6.63 -2.69
C VAL A 69 -10.81 6.23 -2.37
N PRO A 70 -11.06 5.04 -1.79
CA PRO A 70 -12.40 4.63 -1.37
C PRO A 70 -13.04 5.63 -0.39
N SER A 71 -14.36 5.77 -0.46
CA SER A 71 -15.10 6.80 0.30
C SER A 71 -15.01 6.62 1.82
N ASP A 72 -14.94 5.38 2.28
CA ASP A 72 -14.76 5.00 3.69
C ASP A 72 -13.37 5.41 4.19
N GLU A 73 -12.32 5.12 3.42
CA GLU A 73 -10.95 5.56 3.74
C GLU A 73 -10.85 7.11 3.76
N LEU A 74 -11.51 7.79 2.81
CA LEU A 74 -11.55 9.26 2.80
C LEU A 74 -12.26 9.83 4.05
N ALA A 75 -13.32 9.18 4.52
CA ALA A 75 -14.02 9.57 5.74
C ALA A 75 -13.12 9.43 6.99
N GLU A 76 -12.28 8.39 7.06
CA GLU A 76 -11.29 8.22 8.12
C GLU A 76 -10.25 9.34 8.09
N TRP A 77 -9.69 9.64 6.91
CA TRP A 77 -8.73 10.73 6.76
C TRP A 77 -9.32 12.11 7.10
N LEU A 78 -10.59 12.34 6.79
CA LEU A 78 -11.31 13.54 7.23
C LEU A 78 -11.41 13.60 8.76
N ALA A 79 -11.72 12.48 9.43
CA ALA A 79 -11.73 12.42 10.90
C ALA A 79 -10.36 12.74 11.50
N VAL A 80 -9.27 12.20 10.92
CA VAL A 80 -7.89 12.53 11.33
C VAL A 80 -7.58 14.02 11.12
N ALA A 81 -8.02 14.61 10.00
CA ALA A 81 -7.83 16.04 9.73
C ALA A 81 -8.56 16.92 10.75
N ARG A 82 -9.83 16.61 11.03
CA ARG A 82 -10.65 17.29 12.05
C ARG A 82 -10.03 17.20 13.44
N GLN A 83 -9.59 16.00 13.83
CA GLN A 83 -8.93 15.79 15.11
C GLN A 83 -7.64 16.62 15.23
N ARG A 84 -6.83 16.71 14.15
CA ARG A 84 -5.63 17.58 14.11
C ARG A 84 -5.98 19.07 14.20
N ALA A 85 -7.13 19.48 13.66
CA ALA A 85 -7.64 20.84 13.78
C ALA A 85 -8.25 21.14 15.16
N GLY A 86 -8.31 20.15 16.06
CA GLY A 86 -8.91 20.29 17.39
C GLY A 86 -10.44 20.26 17.38
N GLU A 87 -11.07 19.84 16.29
CA GLU A 87 -12.51 19.62 16.28
C GLU A 87 -12.87 18.42 17.15
N PRO A 88 -13.88 18.52 18.02
CA PRO A 88 -14.35 17.38 18.79
C PRO A 88 -14.91 16.34 17.82
N VAL A 89 -14.35 15.13 17.83
CA VAL A 89 -14.98 13.98 17.18
C VAL A 89 -16.34 13.84 17.83
N ALA A 90 -17.39 14.15 17.08
CA ALA A 90 -18.75 13.96 17.57
C ALA A 90 -18.86 12.51 18.01
N ALA A 91 -18.92 12.30 19.33
CA ALA A 91 -19.31 11.01 19.86
C ALA A 91 -20.58 10.64 19.10
N VAL A 92 -20.61 9.45 18.50
CA VAL A 92 -21.85 8.89 17.98
C VAL A 92 -22.80 9.02 19.16
N VAL A 93 -23.74 9.96 19.06
CA VAL A 93 -24.75 10.12 20.08
C VAL A 93 -25.48 8.81 19.98
N SER A 94 -25.22 7.90 20.92
CA SER A 94 -26.06 6.76 21.16
C SER A 94 -27.43 7.37 21.39
N LEU A 95 -28.24 7.41 20.33
CA LEU A 95 -29.64 7.71 20.44
C LEU A 95 -30.13 6.77 21.54
N PRO A 96 -30.87 7.28 22.54
CA PRO A 96 -31.44 6.40 23.54
C PRO A 96 -32.12 5.27 22.80
N LEU A 97 -31.68 4.04 23.05
CA LEU A 97 -32.39 2.85 22.58
C LEU A 97 -33.86 3.12 22.96
N PRO A 98 -34.82 3.10 22.03
CA PRO A 98 -36.22 3.22 22.42
C PRO A 98 -36.41 2.19 23.53
N LYS A 99 -36.87 2.66 24.70
CA LYS A 99 -37.23 1.76 25.79
C LYS A 99 -38.10 0.68 25.15
N PRO A 100 -37.85 -0.61 25.39
CA PRO A 100 -38.80 -1.62 24.96
C PRO A 100 -40.13 -1.16 25.54
N ASP A 101 -41.04 -0.70 24.68
CA ASP A 101 -42.42 -0.57 25.06
C ASP A 101 -42.76 -1.96 25.58
N GLU A 102 -43.19 -2.03 26.83
CA GLU A 102 -43.73 -3.25 27.42
C GLU A 102 -44.98 -3.58 26.60
N ALA A 103 -44.77 -4.23 25.44
CA ALA A 103 -45.79 -5.03 24.83
C ALA A 103 -46.22 -6.02 25.92
N PRO A 104 -47.52 -6.11 26.24
CA PRO A 104 -47.97 -7.11 27.19
C PRO A 104 -47.47 -8.46 26.70
N VAL A 105 -46.61 -9.08 27.50
CA VAL A 105 -46.19 -10.46 27.32
C VAL A 105 -47.44 -11.30 27.52
N THR A 106 -48.15 -11.56 26.43
CA THR A 106 -49.10 -12.66 26.39
C THR A 106 -48.26 -13.93 26.47
N ALA A 107 -48.40 -14.64 27.58
CA ALA A 107 -47.74 -15.92 27.80
C ALA A 107 -48.06 -16.88 26.64
N PRO A 108 -47.07 -17.59 26.08
CA PRO A 108 -47.37 -18.67 25.15
C PRO A 108 -48.10 -19.79 25.91
N GLU A 109 -49.30 -20.14 25.43
CA GLU A 109 -50.00 -21.36 25.84
C GLU A 109 -49.15 -22.60 25.51
N PRO A 110 -49.11 -23.62 26.38
CA PRO A 110 -48.41 -24.86 26.10
C PRO A 110 -49.30 -25.77 25.24
N GLU A 111 -48.96 -25.96 23.97
CA GLU A 111 -49.50 -27.08 23.19
C GLU A 111 -48.51 -28.25 23.15
N THR A 112 -48.94 -29.33 23.77
CA THR A 112 -48.38 -30.69 23.80
C THR A 112 -48.34 -31.37 22.42
N PRO A 113 -47.51 -32.42 22.24
CA PRO A 113 -46.92 -32.81 20.95
C PRO A 113 -47.81 -33.76 20.12
N ALA A 114 -47.60 -33.78 18.81
CA ALA A 114 -48.11 -34.83 17.92
C ALA A 114 -46.98 -35.44 17.06
N SER A 115 -46.98 -36.77 17.04
CA SER A 115 -45.99 -37.72 16.51
C SER A 115 -45.69 -37.65 15.01
N GLU A 116 -44.44 -38.03 14.71
CA GLU A 116 -43.95 -38.93 13.65
C GLU A 116 -44.59 -38.90 12.25
N ALA A 117 -43.76 -38.61 11.24
CA ALA A 117 -43.07 -39.62 10.42
C ALA A 117 -42.65 -38.99 9.09
N ASP A 118 -41.38 -39.11 8.73
CA ASP A 118 -40.92 -39.95 7.61
C ASP A 118 -39.51 -39.52 7.18
N SER A 119 -38.56 -40.43 7.30
CA SER A 119 -37.25 -40.36 6.67
C SER A 119 -37.40 -40.81 5.22
N PRO A 120 -36.55 -40.32 4.29
CA PRO A 120 -35.58 -41.28 3.80
C PRO A 120 -34.17 -40.73 3.65
N GLU A 121 -33.26 -41.67 3.87
CA GLU A 121 -31.83 -41.66 3.68
C GLU A 121 -31.44 -41.38 2.23
N HIS A 122 -30.31 -40.70 1.98
CA HIS A 122 -29.22 -41.25 1.16
C HIS A 122 -28.03 -40.29 1.00
N GLY A 123 -26.83 -40.84 1.14
CA GLY A 123 -25.68 -40.42 0.33
C GLY A 123 -24.53 -39.76 1.08
N GLY A 124 -23.72 -40.56 1.77
CA GLY A 124 -22.38 -40.15 2.17
C GLY A 124 -21.38 -40.22 1.01
N ALA A 125 -20.39 -39.32 1.02
CA ALA A 125 -18.99 -39.57 0.66
C ALA A 125 -18.14 -38.30 0.92
N PRO A 126 -16.81 -38.44 1.18
CA PRO A 126 -16.06 -37.53 2.03
C PRO A 126 -15.28 -36.45 1.28
N ALA A 127 -15.02 -35.34 1.97
CA ALA A 127 -14.16 -34.26 1.50
C ALA A 127 -12.70 -34.74 1.36
N THR A 128 -12.16 -34.48 0.18
CA THR A 128 -10.82 -34.82 -0.32
C THR A 128 -9.72 -34.03 0.40
N GLY A 129 -8.53 -34.63 0.47
CA GLY A 129 -7.39 -34.23 1.29
C GLY A 129 -6.86 -32.82 1.08
N ALA A 130 -6.41 -32.24 2.19
CA ALA A 130 -5.57 -31.05 2.23
C ALA A 130 -4.11 -31.45 1.94
N ASP A 131 -3.54 -30.89 0.88
CA ASP A 131 -2.13 -30.96 0.52
C ASP A 131 -1.32 -29.94 1.38
N PRO A 132 -0.09 -30.23 1.82
CA PRO A 132 0.64 -29.37 2.75
C PRO A 132 1.36 -28.21 2.03
N ALA A 133 1.43 -27.07 2.70
CA ALA A 133 2.10 -25.86 2.23
C ALA A 133 3.62 -26.09 1.98
N PRO A 134 4.21 -25.48 0.93
CA PRO A 134 5.66 -25.55 0.70
C PRO A 134 6.43 -24.63 1.64
N ALA A 135 7.50 -25.17 2.23
CA ALA A 135 8.44 -24.47 3.09
C ALA A 135 9.29 -23.44 2.31
N VAL A 136 9.46 -22.24 2.90
CA VAL A 136 10.35 -21.18 2.40
C VAL A 136 11.80 -21.45 2.84
N PRO A 137 12.79 -21.53 1.94
CA PRO A 137 14.20 -21.57 2.33
C PRO A 137 14.71 -20.17 2.68
N SER A 138 15.04 -19.96 3.96
CA SER A 138 15.71 -18.78 4.47
C SER A 138 17.20 -18.79 4.08
N SER A 139 17.60 -17.90 3.17
CA SER A 139 19.01 -17.57 2.94
C SER A 139 19.47 -16.50 3.94
N PRO A 140 20.71 -16.60 4.47
CA PRO A 140 21.21 -15.65 5.47
C PRO A 140 21.50 -14.29 4.84
N ARG A 141 20.76 -13.25 5.26
CA ARG A 141 21.08 -11.86 4.94
C ARG A 141 22.28 -11.40 5.78
N PRO A 142 23.33 -10.81 5.17
CA PRO A 142 24.28 -10.02 5.94
C PRO A 142 23.62 -8.70 6.37
N ASP A 143 23.59 -8.45 7.68
CA ASP A 143 22.80 -7.41 8.37
C ASP A 143 23.18 -5.94 8.10
N ARG A 144 24.01 -5.64 7.11
CA ARG A 144 24.30 -4.23 6.78
C ARG A 144 24.91 -4.08 5.39
N TYR A 145 24.17 -3.42 4.50
CA TYR A 145 24.75 -2.89 3.27
C TYR A 145 25.47 -1.57 3.60
N ASP A 146 26.80 -1.55 3.44
CA ASP A 146 27.62 -0.34 3.59
C ASP A 146 27.93 0.24 2.20
N PRO A 147 27.36 1.41 1.84
CA PRO A 147 27.54 2.01 0.52
C PRO A 147 28.95 2.57 0.28
N LEU A 148 29.83 2.58 1.30
CA LEU A 148 31.20 3.12 1.20
C LEU A 148 32.29 2.04 1.23
N ALA A 149 31.93 0.75 1.27
CA ALA A 149 32.88 -0.35 1.39
C ALA A 149 33.91 -0.44 0.24
N GLY A 150 33.72 0.27 -0.87
CA GLY A 150 34.66 0.38 -1.99
C GLY A 150 35.19 1.78 -2.28
N TRP A 151 34.81 2.80 -1.49
CA TRP A 151 35.14 4.19 -1.80
C TRP A 151 36.26 4.72 -0.90
N GLN A 152 37.44 4.96 -1.48
CA GLN A 152 38.54 5.66 -0.80
C GLN A 152 38.70 7.09 -1.34
N PRO A 153 38.41 8.13 -0.55
CA PRO A 153 38.72 9.49 -0.92
C PRO A 153 40.20 9.77 -0.62
N GLY A 154 41.01 10.01 -1.65
CA GLY A 154 42.30 10.71 -1.48
C GLY A 154 43.59 9.94 -1.74
N ASN A 155 43.66 9.04 -2.72
CA ASN A 155 44.96 8.70 -3.33
C ASN A 155 45.46 9.88 -4.18
N THR A 156 45.96 10.89 -3.46
CA THR A 156 46.77 11.97 -4.00
C THR A 156 47.96 11.36 -4.74
N ARG A 157 47.93 11.45 -6.08
CA ARG A 157 49.15 11.31 -6.88
C ARG A 157 50.11 12.41 -6.44
N ARG A 158 51.00 12.09 -5.50
CA ARG A 158 52.21 12.88 -5.27
C ARG A 158 53.04 12.82 -6.54
N ASN A 159 53.30 13.99 -7.09
CA ASN A 159 54.31 14.25 -8.10
C ASN A 159 55.64 13.56 -7.77
N ARG A 160 56.19 12.80 -8.71
CA ARG A 160 57.59 12.92 -9.12
C ARG A 160 57.80 12.37 -10.52
#